data_AF-A0A519BWH5-F1
#
_entry.id   AF-A0A519BWH5-F1
#
_cell.length_a   1.000
_cell.length_b   1.000
_cell.length_c   1.000
_cell.angle_alpha   90.00
_cell.angle_beta   90.00
_cell.angle_gamma   90.00
#
_symmetry.space_group_name_H-M   'P 1'
#
loop_
_entity.id
_entity.type
_entity.pdbx_description
1 polymer ?
#
loop_
_entity_poly.entity_id
_entity_poly.type
_entity_poly.pdbx_seq_one_letter_code
_entity_poly.pdbx_strand_id
1 'polypeptide(L)'
;MSKDFTLNINKELGVIEKIVPQAVNTETEIINYPSSVNENDLEEDYEYQRRQFYNLVEKGSNAIDGILELAKESEHPRTYEVAGQLIKNVAEVTEKLGDLQEKMRRLKEVPSNAPKNVTNALFVGSTKELQKMLRDK
;
A
#
# COMPACT_ATOMS: atom_id res chain seq x y z
N MET A 1 -2.00 -54.21 -16.36
CA MET A 1 -3.21 -53.38 -16.14
C MET A 1 -3.11 -52.18 -17.06
N SER A 2 -4.08 -52.05 -17.96
CA SER A 2 -3.96 -51.24 -19.18
C SER A 2 -3.93 -49.73 -18.88
N LYS A 3 -3.09 -48.99 -19.61
CA LYS A 3 -3.04 -47.51 -19.58
C LYS A 3 -4.42 -46.87 -19.83
N ASP A 4 -5.29 -47.60 -20.52
CA ASP A 4 -6.68 -47.21 -20.80
C ASP A 4 -7.54 -47.08 -19.53
N PHE A 5 -7.26 -47.87 -18.49
CA PHE A 5 -8.01 -47.81 -17.23
C PHE A 5 -7.71 -46.51 -16.46
N THR A 6 -6.43 -46.14 -16.39
CA THR A 6 -6.01 -44.87 -15.78
C THR A 6 -6.55 -43.68 -16.58
N LEU A 7 -6.63 -43.77 -17.91
CA LEU A 7 -7.16 -42.71 -18.76
C LEU A 7 -8.67 -42.48 -18.52
N ASN A 8 -9.44 -43.56 -18.35
CA ASN A 8 -10.86 -43.48 -18.04
C ASN A 8 -11.13 -42.89 -16.64
N ILE A 9 -10.33 -43.27 -15.64
CA ILE A 9 -10.44 -42.69 -14.29
C ILE A 9 -10.15 -41.18 -14.32
N ASN A 10 -9.10 -40.76 -15.02
CA ASN A 10 -8.77 -39.33 -15.11
C ASN A 10 -9.85 -38.51 -15.84
N LYS A 11 -10.61 -39.14 -16.76
CA LYS A 11 -11.73 -38.53 -17.47
C LYS A 11 -12.97 -38.38 -16.61
N GLU A 12 -13.30 -39.42 -15.84
CA GLU A 12 -14.42 -39.43 -14.88
C GLU A 12 -14.19 -38.47 -13.70
N LEU A 13 -12.95 -38.32 -13.24
CA LEU A 13 -12.58 -37.44 -12.12
C LEU A 13 -12.39 -35.96 -12.51
N GLY A 14 -12.67 -35.57 -13.76
CA GLY A 14 -12.56 -34.18 -14.22
C GLY A 14 -11.13 -33.62 -14.28
N VAL A 15 -10.10 -34.44 -14.06
CA VAL A 15 -8.69 -33.99 -14.02
C VAL A 15 -8.16 -33.58 -15.40
N ILE A 16 -8.77 -34.09 -16.47
CA ILE A 16 -8.51 -33.74 -17.87
C ILE A 16 -9.60 -32.85 -18.47
N GLU A 17 -10.30 -32.07 -17.66
CA GLU A 17 -10.88 -30.84 -18.18
C GLU A 17 -9.73 -30.03 -18.78
N LYS A 18 -9.80 -29.93 -20.10
CA LYS A 18 -8.92 -29.15 -20.96
C LYS A 18 -8.89 -27.76 -20.34
N ILE A 19 -7.86 -27.46 -19.55
CA ILE A 19 -7.46 -26.11 -19.21
C ILE A 19 -7.13 -25.44 -20.53
N VAL A 20 -8.16 -24.95 -21.21
CA VAL A 20 -8.01 -23.89 -22.18
C VAL A 20 -7.51 -22.74 -21.31
N PRO A 21 -6.25 -22.30 -21.44
CA PRO A 21 -5.87 -21.06 -20.82
C PRO A 21 -6.79 -20.02 -21.44
N GLN A 22 -7.83 -19.61 -20.71
CA GLN A 22 -8.52 -18.39 -21.01
C GLN A 22 -7.42 -17.34 -20.90
N ALA A 23 -6.97 -16.85 -22.06
CA ALA A 23 -6.07 -15.71 -22.11
C ALA A 23 -6.82 -14.57 -21.43
N VAL A 24 -6.59 -14.41 -20.14
CA VAL A 24 -6.95 -13.20 -19.42
C VAL A 24 -6.03 -12.16 -20.03
N ASN A 25 -6.53 -11.46 -21.05
CA ASN A 25 -5.96 -10.19 -21.47
C ASN A 25 -6.08 -9.27 -20.26
N THR A 26 -5.14 -9.40 -19.35
CA THR A 26 -4.87 -8.39 -18.34
C THR A 26 -4.13 -7.34 -19.14
N GLU A 27 -4.88 -6.53 -19.87
CA GLU A 27 -4.41 -5.21 -20.24
C GLU A 27 -4.14 -4.54 -18.90
N THR A 28 -2.90 -4.66 -18.42
CA THR A 28 -2.41 -3.83 -17.34
C THR A 28 -2.39 -2.45 -17.95
N GLU A 29 -3.50 -1.72 -17.82
CA GLU A 29 -3.52 -0.30 -18.08
C GLU A 29 -2.39 0.27 -17.22
N ILE A 30 -1.33 0.69 -17.91
CA ILE A 30 -0.23 1.39 -17.28
C ILE A 30 -0.86 2.72 -16.86
N ILE A 31 -1.32 2.80 -15.61
CA ILE A 31 -1.86 4.04 -15.06
C ILE A 31 -0.67 5.01 -15.07
N ASN A 32 -0.64 5.87 -16.08
CA ASN A 32 0.35 6.92 -16.22
C ASN A 32 0.01 8.00 -15.18
N TYR A 33 0.51 7.83 -13.96
CA TYR A 33 0.35 8.84 -12.92
C TYR A 33 1.02 10.14 -13.39
N PRO A 34 0.29 11.28 -13.39
CA PRO A 34 0.88 12.56 -13.75
C PRO A 34 2.07 12.84 -12.83
N SER A 35 3.19 13.26 -13.43
CA SER A 35 4.48 13.46 -12.75
C SER A 35 4.48 14.64 -11.75
N SER A 36 3.37 15.38 -11.68
CA SER A 36 3.15 16.48 -10.76
C SER A 36 1.93 16.16 -9.89
N VAL A 37 2.17 15.77 -8.64
CA VAL A 37 1.13 15.67 -7.63
C VAL A 37 0.67 17.10 -7.33
N ASN A 38 -0.52 17.49 -7.78
CA ASN A 38 -1.10 18.77 -7.35
C ASN A 38 -1.58 18.62 -5.89
N GLU A 39 -1.61 19.71 -5.12
CA GLU A 39 -2.11 19.67 -3.73
C GLU A 39 -3.56 19.15 -3.64
N ASN A 40 -4.36 19.40 -4.68
CA ASN A 40 -5.72 18.87 -4.79
C ASN A 40 -5.74 17.34 -4.99
N ASP A 41 -4.80 16.80 -5.78
CA ASP A 41 -4.68 15.36 -6.04
C ASP A 41 -4.27 14.63 -4.75
N LEU A 42 -3.43 15.26 -3.91
CA LEU A 42 -2.96 14.69 -2.65
C LEU A 42 -4.07 14.55 -1.59
N GLU A 43 -4.96 15.54 -1.47
CA GLU A 43 -6.10 15.43 -0.57
C GLU A 43 -7.14 14.42 -1.07
N GLU A 44 -7.35 14.35 -2.40
CA GLU A 44 -8.25 13.36 -3.01
C GLU A 44 -7.73 11.93 -2.82
N ASP A 45 -6.44 11.69 -3.06
CA ASP A 45 -5.78 10.40 -2.82
C ASP A 45 -5.86 9.99 -1.34
N TYR A 46 -5.67 10.95 -0.43
CA TYR A 46 -5.80 10.70 1.01
C TYR A 46 -7.22 10.29 1.39
N GLU A 47 -8.24 11.04 0.95
CA GLU A 47 -9.64 10.74 1.22
C GLU A 47 -10.05 9.39 0.61
N TYR A 48 -9.56 9.08 -0.60
CA TYR A 48 -9.77 7.78 -1.24
C TYR A 48 -9.16 6.65 -0.40
N GLN A 49 -7.88 6.74 -0.04
CA GLN A 49 -7.19 5.74 0.76
C GLN A 49 -7.87 5.55 2.11
N ARG A 50 -8.22 6.64 2.80
CA ARG A 50 -8.92 6.61 4.08
C ARG A 50 -10.26 5.89 3.98
N ARG A 51 -11.04 6.15 2.92
CA ARG A 51 -12.31 5.45 2.66
C ARG A 51 -12.09 3.96 2.37
N GLN A 52 -11.06 3.60 1.60
CA GLN A 52 -10.73 2.20 1.34
C GLN A 52 -10.34 1.46 2.62
N PHE A 53 -9.55 2.09 3.50
CA PHE A 53 -9.20 1.50 4.79
C PHE A 53 -10.43 1.24 5.67
N TYR A 54 -11.36 2.20 5.78
CA TYR A 54 -12.61 1.96 6.52
C TYR A 54 -13.43 0.81 5.95
N ASN A 55 -13.55 0.74 4.62
CA ASN A 55 -14.28 -0.35 3.94
C ASN A 55 -13.62 -1.71 4.23
N LEU A 56 -12.29 -1.78 4.20
CA LEU A 56 -11.54 -3.00 4.53
C LEU A 56 -11.72 -3.40 6.00
N VAL A 57 -11.70 -2.46 6.93
CA VAL A 57 -11.94 -2.72 8.36
C VAL A 57 -13.37 -3.22 8.60
N GLU A 58 -14.37 -2.59 7.98
CA GLU A 58 -15.77 -2.99 8.10
C GLU A 58 -16.01 -4.40 7.53
N LYS A 59 -15.52 -4.66 6.31
CA LYS A 59 -15.57 -6.01 5.72
C LYS A 59 -14.80 -7.03 6.54
N GLY A 60 -13.65 -6.62 7.08
CA GLY A 60 -12.83 -7.43 7.98
C GLY A 60 -13.59 -7.82 9.24
N SER A 61 -14.25 -6.87 9.90
CA SER A 61 -15.06 -7.13 11.09
C SER A 61 -16.21 -8.11 10.81
N ASN A 62 -16.96 -7.89 9.71
CA ASN A 62 -18.03 -8.79 9.31
C ASN A 62 -17.51 -10.21 8.99
N ALA A 63 -16.35 -10.31 8.34
CA ALA A 63 -15.71 -11.59 8.06
C ALA A 63 -15.23 -12.29 9.35
N ILE A 64 -14.72 -11.54 10.33
CA ILE A 64 -14.34 -12.06 11.65
C ILE A 64 -15.57 -12.63 12.34
N ASP A 65 -16.69 -11.91 12.36
CA ASP A 65 -17.93 -12.37 13.00
C ASP A 65 -18.43 -13.68 12.37
N GLY A 66 -18.46 -13.76 11.03
CA GLY A 66 -18.87 -14.98 10.34
C GLY A 66 -17.93 -16.17 10.57
N ILE A 67 -16.62 -15.92 10.64
CA ILE A 67 -15.64 -16.98 10.94
C ILE A 67 -15.72 -17.42 12.41
N LEU A 68 -16.02 -16.50 13.34
CA LEU A 68 -16.22 -16.84 14.74
C LEU A 68 -17.50 -17.66 14.95
N GLU A 69 -18.55 -17.37 14.20
CA GLU A 69 -19.77 -18.19 14.18
C GLU A 69 -19.46 -19.59 13.65
N LEU A 70 -18.77 -19.70 12.51
CA LEU A 70 -18.31 -20.98 11.97
C LEU A 70 -17.38 -21.73 12.94
N ALA A 71 -16.50 -21.03 13.65
CA ALA A 71 -15.59 -21.64 14.64
C ALA A 71 -16.34 -22.20 15.86
N LYS A 72 -17.43 -21.54 16.27
CA LYS A 72 -18.32 -22.04 17.33
C LYS A 72 -19.08 -23.28 16.88
N GLU A 73 -19.58 -23.29 15.64
CA GLU A 73 -20.31 -24.44 15.08
C GLU A 73 -19.40 -25.64 14.78
N SER A 74 -18.20 -25.41 14.25
CA SER A 74 -17.32 -26.49 13.80
C SER A 74 -16.49 -27.09 14.94
N GLU A 75 -16.40 -26.43 16.10
CA GLU A 75 -15.57 -26.77 17.26
C GLU A 75 -14.11 -27.15 16.90
N HIS A 76 -13.62 -26.72 15.72
CA HIS A 76 -12.34 -27.16 15.19
C HIS A 76 -11.25 -26.13 15.52
N PRO A 77 -10.14 -26.52 16.18
CA PRO A 77 -9.11 -25.59 16.63
C PRO A 77 -8.51 -24.76 15.48
N ARG A 78 -8.41 -25.34 14.29
CA ARG A 78 -7.94 -24.63 13.09
C ARG A 78 -8.79 -23.40 12.72
N THR A 79 -10.10 -23.43 12.95
CA THR A 79 -10.99 -22.31 12.59
C THR A 79 -10.68 -21.09 13.46
N TYR A 80 -10.36 -21.31 14.74
CA TYR A 80 -9.91 -20.25 15.66
C TYR A 80 -8.55 -19.66 15.29
N GLU A 81 -7.62 -20.47 14.77
CA GLU A 81 -6.33 -19.96 14.28
C GLU A 81 -6.52 -19.03 13.07
N VAL A 82 -7.38 -19.42 12.14
CA VAL A 82 -7.71 -18.59 10.97
C VAL A 82 -8.43 -17.31 11.40
N ALA A 83 -9.34 -17.39 12.37
CA ALA A 83 -9.97 -16.22 12.98
C ALA A 83 -8.92 -15.27 13.58
N GLY A 84 -7.96 -15.80 14.33
CA GLY A 84 -6.86 -15.03 14.91
C GLY A 84 -5.98 -14.36 13.84
N GLN A 85 -5.70 -15.06 12.74
CA GLN A 85 -4.96 -14.49 11.61
C GLN A 85 -5.74 -13.38 10.92
N LEU A 86 -7.06 -13.52 10.76
CA LEU A 86 -7.90 -12.49 10.17
C LEU A 86 -7.97 -11.24 11.06
N ILE A 87 -8.14 -11.42 12.38
CA ILE A 87 -8.11 -10.33 13.36
C ILE A 87 -6.78 -9.58 13.28
N LYS A 88 -5.65 -10.31 13.20
CA LYS A 88 -4.33 -9.70 13.01
C LYS A 88 -4.27 -8.86 11.74
N ASN A 89 -4.76 -9.37 10.61
CA ASN A 89 -4.78 -8.63 9.36
C ASN A 89 -5.63 -7.35 9.47
N VAL A 90 -6.79 -7.39 10.14
CA VAL A 90 -7.63 -6.20 10.36
C VAL A 90 -6.94 -5.19 11.28
N ALA A 91 -6.21 -5.66 12.30
CA ALA A 91 -5.41 -4.81 13.17
C ALA A 91 -4.30 -4.09 12.40
N GLU A 92 -3.56 -4.81 11.53
CA GLU A 92 -2.53 -4.22 10.66
C GLU A 92 -3.10 -3.18 9.68
N VAL A 93 -4.29 -3.43 9.13
CA VAL A 93 -4.99 -2.45 8.27
C VAL A 93 -5.40 -1.21 9.06
N THR A 94 -5.81 -1.38 10.31
CA THR A 94 -6.16 -0.27 11.22
C THR A 94 -4.94 0.54 11.62
N GLU A 95 -3.80 -0.10 11.86
CA GLU A 95 -2.52 0.57 12.12
C GLU A 95 -2.09 1.40 10.91
N LYS A 96 -2.18 0.85 9.69
CA LYS A 96 -1.89 1.59 8.45
C LYS A 96 -2.78 2.83 8.27
N LEU A 97 -4.04 2.77 8.71
CA LEU A 97 -4.93 3.93 8.73
C LEU A 97 -4.42 5.01 9.71
N GLY A 98 -3.91 4.61 10.88
CA GLY A 98 -3.26 5.52 11.83
C GLY A 98 -1.99 6.16 11.26
N ASP A 99 -1.12 5.36 10.64
CA ASP A 99 0.09 5.83 9.96
C ASP A 99 -0.23 6.82 8.84
N LEU A 100 -1.31 6.58 8.09
CA LEU A 100 -1.76 7.48 7.03
C LEU A 100 -2.14 8.86 7.62
N GLN A 101 -2.87 8.88 8.73
CA GLN A 101 -3.22 10.13 9.42
C GLN A 101 -1.99 10.88 9.91
N GLU A 102 -1.01 10.17 10.49
CA GLU A 102 0.23 10.80 10.94
C GLU A 102 1.04 11.38 9.77
N LYS A 103 1.16 10.64 8.66
CA LYS A 103 1.84 11.12 7.45
C LYS A 103 1.20 12.38 6.89
N MET A 104 -0.13 12.44 6.82
CA MET A 104 -0.82 13.65 6.36
C MET A 104 -0.62 14.83 7.31
N ARG A 105 -0.67 14.60 8.61
CA ARG A 105 -0.39 15.65 9.59
C ARG A 105 1.02 16.19 9.41
N ARG A 106 2.02 15.31 9.28
CA ARG A 106 3.41 15.70 9.02
C ARG A 106 3.55 16.49 7.72
N LEU A 107 2.89 16.08 6.64
CA LEU A 107 2.91 16.79 5.35
C LEU A 107 2.28 18.18 5.45
N LYS A 108 1.18 18.34 6.20
CA LYS A 108 0.52 19.63 6.44
C LYS A 108 1.31 20.52 7.41
N GLU A 109 2.06 19.92 8.33
CA GLU A 109 2.83 20.63 9.36
C GLU A 109 4.20 21.13 8.90
N VAL A 110 4.76 20.68 7.76
CA VAL A 110 6.08 21.15 7.30
C VAL A 110 6.01 22.66 7.01
N PRO A 111 6.53 23.54 7.89
CA PRO A 111 6.69 24.92 7.54
C PRO A 111 7.89 24.95 6.58
N SER A 112 7.82 25.76 5.54
CA SER A 112 8.93 26.07 4.64
C SER A 112 10.04 26.81 5.43
N ASN A 113 10.74 26.09 6.31
CA ASN A 113 11.87 26.56 7.12
C ASN A 113 13.20 26.37 6.37
N ALA A 114 13.15 25.99 5.09
CA ALA A 114 14.32 26.09 4.24
C ALA A 114 14.61 27.58 3.99
N PRO A 115 15.83 28.08 4.24
CA PRO A 115 16.19 29.45 3.90
C PRO A 115 15.97 29.66 2.39
N LYS A 116 14.96 30.46 2.03
CA LYS A 116 14.56 30.72 0.63
C LYS A 116 15.65 31.41 -0.19
N ASN A 117 16.69 31.94 0.46
CA ASN A 117 17.81 32.60 -0.17
C ASN A 117 19.12 32.06 0.41
N VAL A 118 19.76 31.17 -0.33
CA VAL A 118 21.19 30.90 -0.15
C VAL A 118 21.91 31.99 -0.91
N THR A 119 22.10 33.17 -0.30
CA THR A 119 22.92 34.22 -0.91
C THR A 119 24.36 33.72 -0.91
N ASN A 120 24.79 33.17 -2.05
CA ASN A 120 26.16 32.75 -2.25
C ASN A 120 27.06 33.98 -2.15
N ALA A 121 27.74 34.15 -1.02
CA ALA A 121 28.69 35.25 -0.80
C ALA A 121 30.00 34.97 -1.56
N LEU A 122 29.91 34.71 -2.86
CA LEU A 122 31.07 34.53 -3.72
C LEU A 122 31.67 35.91 -3.98
N PHE A 123 32.75 36.24 -3.28
CA PHE A 123 33.49 37.47 -3.52
C PHE A 123 34.23 37.35 -4.87
N VAL A 124 33.72 38.03 -5.89
CA VAL A 124 34.35 38.15 -7.20
C VAL A 124 35.30 39.36 -7.21
N GLY A 125 36.52 39.16 -6.73
CA GLY A 125 37.55 40.19 -6.66
C GLY A 125 38.94 39.61 -6.43
N SER A 126 39.97 40.46 -6.37
CA SER A 126 41.33 40.00 -6.12
C SER A 126 41.52 39.60 -4.65
N THR A 127 42.43 38.65 -4.39
CA THR A 127 42.77 38.23 -3.01
C THR A 127 43.24 39.39 -2.13
N LYS A 128 43.80 40.45 -2.75
CA LYS A 128 44.25 41.67 -2.07
C LYS A 128 43.08 42.52 -1.56
N GLU A 129 41.97 42.60 -2.29
CA GLU A 129 40.77 43.34 -1.87
C GLU A 129 40.02 42.63 -0.76
N LEU A 130 39.96 41.28 -0.83
CA LEU A 130 39.43 40.46 0.26
C LEU A 130 40.22 40.68 1.56
N GLN A 131 41.56 40.69 1.47
CA GLN A 131 42.41 40.93 2.63
C GLN A 131 42.26 42.34 3.21
N LYS A 132 41.97 43.35 2.39
CA LYS A 132 41.71 44.70 2.86
C LYS A 132 40.38 44.78 3.62
N MET A 133 39.31 44.21 3.08
CA MET A 133 38.00 44.15 3.73
C MET A 133 38.03 43.43 5.10
N LEU A 134 38.87 42.41 5.25
CA LEU A 134 39.02 41.70 6.53
C LEU A 134 39.84 42.46 7.58
N ARG A 135 40.64 43.44 7.17
CA ARG A 135 41.49 44.26 8.05
C ARG A 135 40.83 45.57 8.48
N ASP A 136 39.87 46.07 7.69
CA ASP A 136 39.12 47.30 7.97
C ASP A 136 37.89 47.07 8.87
N LYS A 137 37.81 45.91 9.54
CA LYS A 137 36.77 45.54 10.52
C LYS A 137 37.41 45.30 11.88
#